data_AF-A0AAP9YJJ0-F1
#
_entry.id   AF-A0AAP9YJJ0-F1
#
_cell.length_a   1.000
_cell.length_b   1.000
_cell.length_c   1.000
_cell.angle_alpha   90.00
_cell.angle_beta   90.00
_cell.angle_gamma   90.00
#
_symmetry.space_group_name_H-M   'P 1'
#
loop_
_entity.id
_entity.type
_entity.pdbx_description
1 polymer ?
#
loop_
_entity_poly.entity_id
_entity_poly.type
_entity_poly.pdbx_seq_one_letter_code
_entity_poly.pdbx_strand_id
1 'polypeptide(L)'
;MTHALPPGLTDCLLWSEELGMGWHGRRPMEYSGPYFEKYQALDATQMGEALTSARVEMVRRHTEIPPVDIGIGGGRFVLESGGMGFDVNAEGVAWLKAQERYYDPYQHHAEAITCWDSLEHIPEPERLLDHVGEWVFVSMPIYKDQAHCLASKHFKPGEHCWYFTHDGLIRWFDRQGFACVEYNDMESRLGRDGITSYAFRRTHG
;
A
#
# COMPACT_ATOMS: atom_id res chain seq x y z
N MET A 1 -8.63 24.21 -2.21
CA MET A 1 -9.78 24.36 -3.12
C MET A 1 -10.10 22.97 -3.63
N THR A 2 -11.31 22.44 -3.40
CA THR A 2 -11.73 21.21 -4.08
C THR A 2 -12.04 21.59 -5.53
N HIS A 3 -11.11 21.32 -6.43
CA HIS A 3 -11.37 21.51 -7.85
C HIS A 3 -12.42 20.47 -8.25
N ALA A 4 -13.67 20.92 -8.43
CA ALA A 4 -14.73 20.07 -8.93
C ALA A 4 -14.35 19.60 -10.34
N LEU A 5 -14.30 18.29 -10.54
CA LEU A 5 -14.05 17.71 -11.85
C LEU A 5 -15.23 18.02 -12.79
N PRO A 6 -14.97 18.22 -14.09
CA PRO A 6 -16.03 18.32 -15.09
C PRO A 6 -17.00 17.12 -15.03
N PRO A 7 -18.29 17.32 -15.37
CA PRO A 7 -19.24 16.23 -15.48
C PRO A 7 -18.72 15.09 -16.38
N GLY A 8 -18.89 13.84 -15.92
CA GLY A 8 -18.41 12.65 -16.62
C GLY A 8 -16.99 12.22 -16.27
N LEU A 9 -16.20 13.05 -15.56
CA LEU A 9 -14.85 12.71 -15.10
C LEU A 9 -14.80 12.20 -13.64
N THR A 10 -15.96 12.08 -12.99
CA THR A 10 -16.07 11.64 -11.59
C THR A 10 -16.07 10.12 -11.43
N ASP A 11 -16.32 9.35 -12.50
CA ASP A 11 -16.33 7.88 -12.50
C ASP A 11 -15.53 7.31 -13.69
N CYS A 12 -14.30 7.80 -13.87
CA CYS A 12 -13.38 7.28 -14.86
C CYS A 12 -11.93 7.36 -14.38
N LEU A 13 -11.03 6.64 -15.05
CA LEU A 13 -9.58 6.79 -14.86
C LEU A 13 -9.12 8.12 -15.47
N LEU A 14 -8.62 9.01 -14.62
CA LEU A 14 -7.87 10.20 -15.02
C LEU A 14 -6.40 9.83 -15.01
N TRP A 15 -5.73 9.92 -16.16
CA TRP A 15 -4.31 9.55 -16.30
C TRP A 15 -3.49 10.75 -16.76
N SER A 16 -2.31 10.92 -16.17
CA SER A 16 -1.31 11.89 -16.60
C SER A 16 -0.04 11.17 -17.03
N GLU A 17 0.27 11.22 -18.32
CA GLU A 17 1.51 10.66 -18.87
C GLU A 17 2.75 11.38 -18.33
N GLU A 18 2.66 12.70 -18.13
CA GLU A 18 3.75 13.51 -17.57
C GLU A 18 4.10 13.05 -16.15
N LEU A 19 3.08 12.82 -15.33
CA LEU A 19 3.27 12.38 -13.96
C LEU A 19 3.48 10.86 -13.85
N GLY A 20 3.11 10.09 -14.87
CA GLY A 20 3.14 8.63 -14.85
C GLY A 20 2.19 8.05 -13.80
N MET A 21 1.07 8.72 -13.55
CA MET A 21 0.09 8.36 -12.51
C MET A 21 -1.34 8.47 -13.01
N GLY A 22 -2.21 7.67 -12.43
CA GLY A 22 -3.64 7.68 -12.63
C GLY A 22 -4.40 7.76 -11.32
N TRP A 23 -5.60 8.32 -11.38
CA TRP A 23 -6.55 8.40 -10.29
C TRP A 23 -7.95 8.03 -10.78
N HIS A 24 -8.70 7.32 -9.96
CA HIS A 24 -10.09 6.98 -10.25
C HIS A 24 -11.02 7.55 -9.19
N GLY A 25 -11.98 8.40 -9.61
CA GLY A 25 -12.86 9.14 -8.69
C GLY A 25 -14.05 8.36 -8.11
N ARG A 26 -14.22 7.11 -8.52
CA ARG A 26 -15.23 6.22 -7.93
C ARG A 26 -14.99 6.10 -6.44
N ARG A 27 -16.05 6.30 -5.66
CA ARG A 27 -16.01 6.11 -4.21
C ARG A 27 -15.45 4.73 -3.87
N PRO A 28 -14.43 4.65 -2.98
CA PRO A 28 -13.90 3.37 -2.53
C PRO A 28 -14.98 2.51 -1.88
N MET A 29 -14.88 1.20 -2.08
CA MET A 29 -15.73 0.22 -1.44
C MET A 29 -15.52 0.22 0.07
N GLU A 30 -16.52 -0.28 0.79
CA GLU A 30 -16.42 -0.48 2.23
C GLU A 30 -15.78 -1.84 2.51
N TYR A 31 -14.66 -1.82 3.23
CA TYR A 31 -13.93 -3.03 3.65
C TYR A 31 -14.59 -3.68 4.87
N SER A 32 -15.88 -3.99 4.80
CA SER A 32 -16.65 -4.60 5.90
C SER A 32 -16.94 -6.09 5.68
N GLY A 33 -17.32 -6.80 6.75
CA GLY A 33 -17.76 -8.19 6.70
C GLY A 33 -16.61 -9.19 6.49
N PRO A 34 -16.82 -10.30 5.75
CA PRO A 34 -15.92 -11.46 5.71
C PRO A 34 -14.56 -11.20 5.01
N TYR A 35 -14.23 -9.94 4.76
CA TYR A 35 -12.97 -9.52 4.19
C TYR A 35 -11.80 -9.98 5.06
N PHE A 36 -11.86 -9.75 6.38
CA PHE A 36 -10.76 -10.11 7.27
C PHE A 36 -10.54 -11.63 7.31
N GLU A 37 -11.60 -12.43 7.52
CA GLU A 37 -11.53 -13.90 7.50
C GLU A 37 -10.94 -14.46 6.19
N LYS A 38 -11.32 -13.87 5.04
CA LYS A 38 -10.76 -14.25 3.74
C LYS A 38 -9.24 -14.05 3.71
N TYR A 39 -8.74 -12.91 4.18
CA TYR A 39 -7.29 -12.66 4.18
C TYR A 39 -6.55 -13.51 5.22
N GLN A 40 -7.17 -13.84 6.35
CA GLN A 40 -6.60 -14.83 7.28
C GLN A 40 -6.45 -16.21 6.63
N ALA A 41 -7.43 -16.64 5.82
CA ALA A 41 -7.33 -17.90 5.08
C ALA A 41 -6.22 -17.85 4.02
N LEU A 42 -6.02 -16.71 3.35
CA LEU A 42 -4.91 -16.51 2.40
C LEU A 42 -3.56 -16.52 3.08
N ASP A 43 -3.44 -15.82 4.22
CA ASP A 43 -2.23 -15.80 5.04
C ASP A 43 -1.85 -17.21 5.48
N ALA A 44 -2.80 -18.09 5.81
CA ALA A 44 -2.55 -19.46 6.22
C ALA A 44 -1.99 -20.39 5.10
N THR A 45 -1.90 -19.92 3.86
CA THR A 45 -1.35 -20.71 2.74
C THR A 45 0.18 -20.66 2.68
N GLN A 46 0.79 -21.61 1.98
CA GLN A 46 2.23 -21.58 1.67
C GLN A 46 2.63 -20.34 0.85
N MET A 47 1.71 -19.86 0.00
CA MET A 47 1.92 -18.62 -0.73
C MET A 47 1.95 -17.41 0.20
N GLY A 48 1.01 -17.35 1.15
CA GLY A 48 0.98 -16.32 2.19
C GLY A 48 2.27 -16.31 3.00
N GLU A 49 2.77 -17.49 3.40
CA GLU A 49 4.06 -17.64 4.10
C GLU A 49 5.24 -17.09 3.30
N ALA A 50 5.34 -17.48 2.04
CA ALA A 50 6.44 -17.05 1.17
C ALA A 50 6.40 -15.54 0.91
N LEU A 51 5.20 -14.97 0.68
CA LEU A 51 5.01 -13.53 0.50
C LEU A 51 5.37 -12.76 1.77
N THR A 52 4.87 -13.18 2.94
CA THR A 52 5.21 -12.52 4.20
C THR A 52 6.71 -12.61 4.48
N SER A 53 7.32 -13.78 4.27
CA SER A 53 8.77 -13.96 4.47
C SER A 53 9.58 -13.00 3.60
N ALA A 54 9.23 -12.87 2.31
CA ALA A 54 9.91 -11.95 1.39
C ALA A 54 9.76 -10.48 1.82
N ARG A 55 8.56 -10.09 2.28
CA ARG A 55 8.28 -8.73 2.79
C ARG A 55 9.06 -8.42 4.07
N VAL A 56 9.08 -9.35 5.01
CA VAL A 56 9.84 -9.21 6.28
C VAL A 56 11.34 -9.13 6.01
N GLU A 57 11.86 -9.98 5.12
CA GLU A 57 13.27 -9.95 4.72
C GLU A 57 13.63 -8.59 4.10
N MET A 58 12.77 -8.06 3.23
CA MET A 58 12.96 -6.74 2.62
C MET A 58 13.05 -5.64 3.67
N VAL A 59 12.13 -5.60 4.64
CA VAL A 59 12.18 -4.60 5.72
C VAL A 59 13.48 -4.72 6.53
N ARG A 60 13.85 -5.95 6.94
CA ARG A 60 15.06 -6.22 7.72
C ARG A 60 16.37 -5.87 7.01
N ARG A 61 16.40 -5.86 5.67
CA ARG A 61 17.58 -5.41 4.91
C ARG A 61 17.87 -3.92 5.08
N HIS A 62 16.85 -3.12 5.40
CA HIS A 62 16.95 -1.65 5.44
C HIS A 62 16.88 -1.07 6.84
N THR A 63 16.14 -1.70 7.76
CA THR A 63 15.94 -1.16 9.10
C THR A 63 15.62 -2.25 10.13
N GLU A 64 16.02 -1.98 11.38
CA GLU A 64 15.64 -2.74 12.57
C GLU A 64 14.40 -2.15 13.27
N ILE A 65 13.89 -1.02 12.77
CA ILE A 65 12.71 -0.35 13.32
C ILE A 65 11.47 -1.22 13.01
N PRO A 66 10.73 -1.68 14.03
CA PRO A 66 9.48 -2.41 13.80
C PRO A 66 8.46 -1.51 13.09
N PRO A 67 7.90 -1.93 11.94
CA PRO A 67 6.99 -1.08 11.18
C PRO A 67 5.58 -1.07 11.77
N VAL A 68 4.79 -0.07 11.38
CA VAL A 68 3.33 -0.10 11.45
C VAL A 68 2.79 -0.55 10.09
N ASP A 69 2.15 -1.72 10.04
CA ASP A 69 1.56 -2.26 8.82
C ASP A 69 0.17 -1.65 8.55
N ILE A 70 0.00 -1.06 7.37
CA ILE A 70 -1.21 -0.34 6.98
C ILE A 70 -2.04 -1.22 6.03
N GLY A 71 -3.24 -1.59 6.46
CA GLY A 71 -4.06 -2.57 5.74
C GLY A 71 -3.48 -3.97 5.93
N ILE A 72 -3.70 -4.55 7.10
CA ILE A 72 -2.91 -5.68 7.63
C ILE A 72 -3.17 -7.02 6.95
N GLY A 73 -4.11 -7.06 5.99
CA GLY A 73 -4.60 -8.32 5.43
C GLY A 73 -5.14 -9.23 6.54
N GLY A 74 -4.56 -10.43 6.69
CA GLY A 74 -4.91 -11.37 7.75
C GLY A 74 -4.10 -11.19 9.04
N GLY A 75 -3.16 -10.23 9.06
CA GLY A 75 -2.32 -9.90 10.20
C GLY A 75 -1.02 -10.70 10.30
N ARG A 76 -0.71 -11.62 9.38
CA ARG A 76 0.51 -12.44 9.46
C ARG A 76 1.79 -11.59 9.44
N PHE A 77 1.86 -10.57 8.58
CA PHE A 77 3.02 -9.69 8.51
C PHE A 77 3.27 -8.94 9.82
N VAL A 78 2.22 -8.44 10.48
CA VAL A 78 2.31 -7.80 11.81
C VAL A 78 2.96 -8.75 12.83
N LEU A 79 2.58 -10.03 12.84
CA LEU A 79 3.16 -11.01 13.76
C LEU A 79 4.62 -11.33 13.43
N GLU A 80 4.94 -11.58 12.15
CA GLU A 80 6.28 -12.05 11.73
C GLU A 80 7.34 -10.94 11.68
N SER A 81 6.92 -9.70 11.40
CA SER A 81 7.79 -8.52 11.49
C SER A 81 8.06 -8.11 12.93
N GLY A 82 7.19 -8.51 13.88
CA GLY A 82 7.21 -8.04 15.26
C GLY A 82 6.65 -6.63 15.44
N GLY A 83 6.10 -6.02 14.39
CA GLY A 83 5.59 -4.65 14.36
C GLY A 83 4.18 -4.47 14.94
N MET A 84 3.62 -3.30 14.66
CA MET A 84 2.25 -2.92 14.97
C MET A 84 1.42 -2.89 13.69
N GLY A 85 0.11 -2.66 13.79
CA GLY A 85 -0.74 -2.56 12.61
C GLY A 85 -1.87 -1.55 12.76
N PHE A 86 -2.39 -1.13 11.60
CA PHE A 86 -3.55 -0.28 11.43
C PHE A 86 -4.44 -0.84 10.32
N ASP A 87 -5.75 -0.84 10.53
CA ASP A 87 -6.72 -1.21 9.50
C ASP A 87 -7.97 -0.32 9.58
N VAL A 88 -8.68 -0.19 8.46
CA VAL A 88 -9.99 0.46 8.40
C VAL A 88 -11.14 -0.53 8.60
N ASN A 89 -10.88 -1.82 8.38
CA ASN A 89 -11.81 -2.90 8.67
C ASN A 89 -11.93 -3.09 10.19
N ALA A 90 -13.15 -3.01 10.72
CA ALA A 90 -13.41 -3.08 12.16
C ALA A 90 -13.01 -4.43 12.80
N GLU A 91 -13.09 -5.54 12.07
CA GLU A 91 -12.66 -6.86 12.54
C GLU A 91 -11.13 -6.93 12.63
N GLY A 92 -10.42 -6.38 11.64
CA GLY A 92 -8.96 -6.22 11.66
C GLY A 92 -8.49 -5.35 12.83
N VAL A 93 -9.17 -4.23 13.08
CA VAL A 93 -8.91 -3.38 14.26
C VAL A 93 -9.17 -4.12 15.57
N ALA A 94 -10.28 -4.85 15.67
CA ALA A 94 -10.59 -5.63 16.87
C ALA A 94 -9.54 -6.72 17.13
N TRP A 95 -9.09 -7.40 16.06
CA TRP A 95 -8.03 -8.38 16.13
C TRP A 95 -6.71 -7.75 16.59
N LEU A 96 -6.29 -6.63 16.00
CA LEU A 96 -5.07 -5.91 16.40
C LEU A 96 -5.09 -5.51 17.89
N LYS A 97 -6.23 -5.01 18.38
CA LYS A 97 -6.41 -4.65 19.79
C LYS A 97 -6.32 -5.88 20.70
N ALA A 98 -6.91 -7.00 20.30
CA ALA A 98 -6.81 -8.25 21.05
C ALA A 98 -5.37 -8.81 21.10
N GLN A 99 -4.55 -8.51 20.09
CA GLN A 99 -3.12 -8.85 20.07
C GLN A 99 -2.23 -7.79 20.76
N GLU A 100 -2.79 -6.70 21.31
CA GLU A 100 -2.06 -5.54 21.84
C GLU A 100 -1.12 -4.89 20.80
N ARG A 101 -1.49 -4.95 19.52
CA ARG A 101 -0.68 -4.50 18.37
C ARG A 101 -1.33 -3.40 17.53
N TYR A 102 -2.43 -2.81 18.00
CA TYR A 102 -3.07 -1.70 17.32
C TYR A 102 -2.27 -0.40 17.47
N TYR A 103 -2.04 0.30 16.36
CA TYR A 103 -1.39 1.61 16.33
C TYR A 103 -2.08 2.50 15.28
N ASP A 104 -2.43 3.73 15.64
CA ASP A 104 -3.06 4.69 14.71
C ASP A 104 -2.03 5.70 14.18
N PRO A 105 -1.56 5.57 12.93
CA PRO A 105 -0.53 6.43 12.35
C PRO A 105 -1.06 7.82 11.97
N TYR A 106 -2.38 8.06 12.02
CA TYR A 106 -2.96 9.39 11.80
C TYR A 106 -3.03 10.21 13.08
N GLN A 107 -2.79 9.58 14.24
CA GLN A 107 -2.75 10.24 15.55
C GLN A 107 -1.35 10.28 16.15
N HIS A 108 -0.46 9.41 15.69
CA HIS A 108 0.86 9.20 16.26
C HIS A 108 1.93 9.05 15.16
N HIS A 109 3.17 9.38 15.51
CA HIS A 109 4.30 9.34 14.57
C HIS A 109 4.90 7.94 14.47
N ALA A 110 4.94 7.39 13.25
CA ALA A 110 5.56 6.10 12.96
C ALA A 110 6.91 6.30 12.25
N GLU A 111 7.99 5.75 12.78
CA GLU A 111 9.31 5.83 12.13
C GLU A 111 9.37 5.00 10.83
N ALA A 112 8.65 3.88 10.80
CA ALA A 112 8.56 3.01 9.64
C ALA A 112 7.13 2.53 9.44
N ILE A 113 6.65 2.52 8.19
CA ILE A 113 5.37 1.92 7.83
C ILE A 113 5.53 0.94 6.66
N THR A 114 4.59 0.01 6.56
CA THR A 114 4.42 -0.84 5.38
C THR A 114 3.03 -0.69 4.79
N CYS A 115 2.95 -0.67 3.46
CA CYS A 115 1.71 -0.64 2.69
C CYS A 115 1.74 -1.77 1.66
N TRP A 116 1.48 -2.99 2.11
CA TRP A 116 1.51 -4.16 1.25
C TRP A 116 0.19 -4.34 0.50
N ASP A 117 0.10 -3.83 -0.74
CA ASP A 117 -1.12 -3.85 -1.58
C ASP A 117 -2.25 -3.03 -0.93
N SER A 118 -1.89 -1.88 -0.35
CA SER A 118 -2.81 -1.02 0.40
C SER A 118 -2.70 0.47 0.11
N LEU A 119 -1.54 0.99 -0.34
CA LEU A 119 -1.33 2.42 -0.59
C LEU A 119 -2.32 2.96 -1.63
N GLU A 120 -2.54 2.21 -2.72
CA GLU A 120 -3.47 2.55 -3.80
C GLU A 120 -4.92 2.63 -3.36
N HIS A 121 -5.27 2.06 -2.21
CA HIS A 121 -6.63 2.08 -1.66
C HIS A 121 -6.90 3.32 -0.80
N ILE A 122 -5.86 4.03 -0.38
CA ILE A 122 -5.95 5.20 0.50
C ILE A 122 -6.31 6.43 -0.34
N PRO A 123 -7.42 7.16 -0.07
CA PRO A 123 -7.81 8.31 -0.89
C PRO A 123 -6.85 9.50 -0.80
N GLU A 124 -6.24 9.72 0.37
CA GLU A 124 -5.30 10.82 0.64
C GLU A 124 -4.01 10.26 1.25
N PRO A 125 -3.22 9.46 0.50
CA PRO A 125 -2.05 8.76 1.05
C PRO A 125 -0.99 9.73 1.58
N GLU A 126 -0.93 10.96 1.06
CA GLU A 126 -0.03 12.01 1.56
C GLU A 126 -0.25 12.29 3.06
N ARG A 127 -1.51 12.27 3.52
CA ARG A 127 -1.84 12.52 4.93
C ARG A 127 -1.31 11.43 5.85
N LEU A 128 -1.19 10.19 5.37
CA LEU A 128 -0.51 9.13 6.11
C LEU A 128 1.00 9.40 6.12
N LEU A 129 1.57 9.74 4.97
CA LEU A 129 3.01 9.96 4.81
C LEU A 129 3.55 11.15 5.62
N ASP A 130 2.73 12.18 5.87
CA ASP A 130 3.08 13.34 6.71
C ASP A 130 3.46 12.93 8.16
N HIS A 131 3.02 11.75 8.61
CA HIS A 131 3.29 11.22 9.95
C HIS A 131 4.41 10.15 9.97
N VAL A 132 5.10 9.94 8.85
CA VAL A 132 6.15 8.92 8.72
C VAL A 132 7.54 9.53 8.81
N GLY A 133 8.36 8.98 9.73
CA GLY A 133 9.69 9.49 10.05
C GLY A 133 10.77 9.12 9.04
N GLU A 134 11.01 7.83 8.82
CA GLU A 134 12.20 7.37 8.10
C GLU A 134 11.89 6.44 6.93
N TRP A 135 11.02 5.44 7.11
CA TRP A 135 10.87 4.35 6.14
C TRP A 135 9.44 4.11 5.68
N VAL A 136 9.27 3.94 4.38
CA VAL A 136 8.01 3.48 3.77
C VAL A 136 8.31 2.30 2.86
N PHE A 137 7.71 1.16 3.14
CA PHE A 137 7.77 -0.01 2.27
C PHE A 137 6.42 -0.20 1.60
N VAL A 138 6.41 -0.42 0.29
CA VAL A 138 5.17 -0.52 -0.49
C VAL A 138 5.27 -1.68 -1.43
N SER A 139 4.19 -2.44 -1.60
CA SER A 139 4.00 -3.28 -2.78
C SER A 139 2.70 -2.91 -3.44
N MET A 140 2.68 -2.78 -4.75
CA MET A 140 1.43 -2.49 -5.48
C MET A 140 1.56 -2.89 -6.96
N PRO A 141 0.44 -2.96 -7.70
CA PRO A 141 0.49 -3.09 -9.15
C PRO A 141 1.18 -1.89 -9.81
N ILE A 142 2.10 -2.18 -10.72
CA ILE A 142 2.81 -1.15 -11.51
C ILE A 142 2.51 -1.32 -12.99
N TYR A 143 2.21 -0.21 -13.66
CA TYR A 143 1.76 -0.19 -15.04
C TYR A 143 2.81 0.39 -15.99
N LYS A 144 2.78 -0.01 -17.27
CA LYS A 144 3.62 0.58 -18.31
C LYS A 144 3.09 1.95 -18.73
N ASP A 145 1.79 2.03 -18.93
CA ASP A 145 1.04 3.19 -19.41
C ASP A 145 -0.45 3.03 -19.08
N GLN A 146 -1.26 4.00 -19.52
CA GLN A 146 -2.72 3.97 -19.34
C GLN A 146 -3.37 2.72 -19.97
N ALA A 147 -2.94 2.32 -21.16
CA ALA A 147 -3.54 1.19 -21.88
C ALA A 147 -3.28 -0.13 -21.14
N HIS A 148 -2.06 -0.31 -20.62
CA HIS A 148 -1.71 -1.44 -19.77
C HIS A 148 -2.49 -1.43 -18.46
N CYS A 149 -2.72 -0.25 -17.86
CA CYS A 149 -3.58 -0.11 -16.70
C CYS A 149 -4.99 -0.64 -17.02
N LEU A 150 -5.66 -0.09 -18.04
CA LEU A 150 -7.03 -0.46 -18.39
C LEU A 150 -7.20 -1.94 -18.78
N ALA A 151 -6.16 -2.57 -19.32
CA ALA A 151 -6.17 -3.99 -19.67
C ALA A 151 -5.84 -4.93 -18.50
N SER A 152 -5.36 -4.39 -17.36
CA SER A 152 -4.89 -5.19 -16.24
C SER A 152 -6.03 -5.75 -15.41
N LYS A 153 -5.88 -6.98 -14.91
CA LYS A 153 -6.77 -7.56 -13.87
C LYS A 153 -6.76 -6.76 -12.56
N HIS A 154 -5.74 -5.92 -12.37
CA HIS A 154 -5.60 -5.04 -11.21
C HIS A 154 -6.25 -3.68 -11.42
N PHE A 155 -6.84 -3.41 -12.59
CA PHE A 155 -7.72 -2.25 -12.75
C PHE A 155 -9.06 -2.54 -12.09
N LYS A 156 -9.18 -2.10 -10.83
CA LYS A 156 -10.37 -2.29 -10.00
C LYS A 156 -10.99 -0.96 -9.57
N PRO A 157 -11.76 -0.30 -10.45
CA PRO A 157 -12.50 0.92 -10.10
C PRO A 157 -13.39 0.74 -8.87
N GLY A 158 -13.18 1.60 -7.87
CA GLY A 158 -13.90 1.54 -6.58
C GLY A 158 -13.21 0.64 -5.55
N GLU A 159 -12.12 -0.03 -5.89
CA GLU A 159 -11.22 -0.66 -4.91
C GLU A 159 -9.91 0.14 -4.85
N HIS A 160 -9.28 0.40 -6.01
CA HIS A 160 -8.07 1.21 -6.12
C HIS A 160 -8.43 2.65 -6.48
N CYS A 161 -7.85 3.60 -5.74
CA CYS A 161 -7.90 5.03 -6.01
C CYS A 161 -6.76 5.45 -6.95
N TRP A 162 -5.58 4.87 -6.78
CA TRP A 162 -4.35 5.31 -7.43
C TRP A 162 -3.71 4.22 -8.29
N TYR A 163 -3.07 4.65 -9.37
CA TYR A 163 -2.39 3.78 -10.33
C TYR A 163 -1.08 4.44 -10.72
N PHE A 164 0.03 3.68 -10.78
CA PHE A 164 1.33 4.27 -11.07
C PHE A 164 2.12 3.47 -12.10
N THR A 165 2.87 4.20 -12.91
CA THR A 165 4.07 3.66 -13.56
C THR A 165 5.22 3.58 -12.56
N HIS A 166 6.25 2.80 -12.89
CA HIS A 166 7.44 2.69 -12.05
C HIS A 166 8.05 4.06 -11.73
N ASP A 167 8.36 4.84 -12.77
CA ASP A 167 8.96 6.15 -12.60
C ASP A 167 7.97 7.16 -11.97
N GLY A 168 6.68 7.01 -12.26
CA GLY A 168 5.63 7.86 -11.68
C GLY A 168 5.51 7.69 -10.17
N LEU A 169 5.59 6.45 -9.66
CA LEU A 169 5.58 6.18 -8.23
C LEU A 169 6.83 6.77 -7.55
N ILE A 170 8.02 6.55 -8.13
CA ILE A 170 9.27 7.09 -7.59
C ILE A 170 9.23 8.62 -7.53
N ARG A 171 8.82 9.30 -8.62
CA ARG A 171 8.68 10.76 -8.64
C ARG A 171 7.60 11.26 -7.68
N TRP A 172 6.53 10.50 -7.48
CA TRP A 172 5.51 10.86 -6.52
C TRP A 172 6.05 10.80 -5.09
N PHE A 173 6.74 9.72 -4.71
CA PHE A 173 7.40 9.63 -3.40
C PHE A 173 8.49 10.69 -3.18
N ASP A 174 9.26 11.02 -4.23
CA ASP A 174 10.25 12.10 -4.18
C ASP A 174 9.60 13.44 -3.82
N ARG A 175 8.45 13.77 -4.43
CA ARG A 175 7.66 14.96 -4.06
C ARG A 175 7.12 14.93 -2.65
N GLN A 176 6.89 13.74 -2.08
CA GLN A 176 6.53 13.61 -0.68
C GLN A 176 7.73 13.78 0.25
N GLY A 177 8.97 13.69 -0.25
CA GLY A 177 10.23 13.77 0.51
C GLY A 177 10.87 12.42 0.80
N PHE A 178 10.62 11.40 -0.03
CA PHE A 178 11.24 10.09 0.10
C PHE A 178 11.98 9.67 -1.17
N ALA A 179 13.18 9.13 -1.02
CA ALA A 179 13.95 8.55 -2.12
C ALA A 179 13.79 7.03 -2.16
N CYS A 180 13.62 6.48 -3.36
CA CYS A 180 13.63 5.04 -3.57
C CYS A 180 15.05 4.49 -3.37
N VAL A 181 15.22 3.51 -2.46
CA VAL A 181 16.53 2.86 -2.20
C VAL A 181 16.58 1.41 -2.70
N GLU A 182 15.43 0.74 -2.80
CA GLU A 182 15.31 -0.60 -3.37
C GLU A 182 13.96 -0.73 -4.08
N TYR A 183 13.94 -1.47 -5.19
CA TYR A 183 12.72 -2.07 -5.72
C TYR A 183 13.01 -3.46 -6.26
N ASN A 184 12.03 -4.36 -6.25
CA ASN A 184 12.14 -5.71 -6.80
C ASN A 184 10.78 -6.28 -7.22
N ASP A 185 10.81 -7.37 -7.98
CA ASP A 185 9.66 -8.11 -8.50
C ASP A 185 9.42 -9.43 -7.75
N MET A 186 9.91 -9.57 -6.50
CA MET A 186 9.87 -10.84 -5.77
C MET A 186 8.45 -11.37 -5.59
N GLU A 187 7.47 -10.51 -5.30
CA GLU A 187 6.07 -10.91 -5.20
C GLU A 187 5.52 -11.44 -6.53
N SER A 188 5.89 -10.81 -7.66
CA SER A 188 5.57 -11.31 -9.00
C SER A 188 6.18 -12.68 -9.26
N ARG A 189 7.43 -12.90 -8.87
CA ARG A 189 8.11 -14.22 -9.00
C ARG A 189 7.46 -15.30 -8.14
N LEU A 190 6.88 -14.91 -7.00
CA LEU A 190 6.08 -15.81 -6.16
C LEU A 190 4.69 -16.07 -6.73
N GLY A 191 4.21 -15.29 -7.71
CA GLY A 191 2.95 -15.53 -8.42
C GLY A 191 1.94 -14.38 -8.34
N ARG A 192 2.27 -13.27 -7.65
CA ARG A 192 1.50 -12.02 -7.65
C ARG A 192 1.86 -11.19 -8.88
N ASP A 193 1.50 -11.68 -10.05
CA ASP A 193 1.82 -11.06 -11.35
C ASP A 193 1.47 -9.57 -11.40
N GLY A 194 2.42 -8.75 -11.84
CA GLY A 194 2.30 -7.29 -12.00
C GLY A 194 2.59 -6.48 -10.72
N ILE A 195 2.92 -7.13 -9.60
CA ILE A 195 3.26 -6.46 -8.34
C ILE A 195 4.77 -6.18 -8.27
N THR A 196 5.12 -4.95 -7.89
CA THR A 196 6.50 -4.55 -7.56
C THR A 196 6.54 -4.05 -6.13
N SER A 197 7.59 -4.42 -5.41
CA SER A 197 7.84 -4.00 -4.02
C SER A 197 8.96 -2.96 -3.98
N TYR A 198 8.83 -1.96 -3.11
CA TYR A 198 9.71 -0.79 -3.00
C TYR A 198 10.06 -0.50 -1.54
N ALA A 199 11.27 -0.02 -1.31
CA ALA A 199 11.70 0.60 -0.06
C ALA A 199 12.06 2.06 -0.34
N PHE A 200 11.41 2.97 0.39
CA PHE A 200 11.61 4.40 0.31
C PHE A 200 12.13 4.92 1.65
N ARG A 201 13.15 5.78 1.59
CA ARG A 201 13.75 6.42 2.76
C ARG A 201 13.50 7.92 2.74
N ARG A 202 13.13 8.49 3.89
CA ARG A 202 12.99 9.94 4.08
C ARG A 202 14.29 10.62 3.68
N THR A 203 14.20 11.59 2.80
CA THR A 203 15.30 12.51 2.52
C THR A 203 15.19 13.64 3.53
N HIS A 204 16.21 13.81 4.38
CA HIS A 204 16.29 15.02 5.19
C HIS A 204 16.44 16.21 4.24
N GLY A 205 15.40 17.07 4.20
CA GLY A 205 15.50 18.40 3.61
C GLY A 205 16.31 19.34 4.50
#